data_AF-A0A183VGW9-F1
#
_entry.id   AF-A0A183VGW9-F1
#
_cell.length_a   1.000
_cell.length_b   1.000
_cell.length_c   1.000
_cell.angle_alpha   90.00
_cell.angle_beta   90.00
_cell.angle_gamma   90.00
#
_symmetry.space_group_name_H-M   'P 1'
#
loop_
_entity.id
_entity.type
_entity.pdbx_description
1 polymer ?
#
loop_
_entity_poly.entity_id
_entity_poly.type
_entity_poly.pdbx_seq_one_letter_code
_entity_poly.pdbx_strand_id
1 'polypeptide(L)' 'MKKQENIDNAERLEPQEIVGAMRSNDGEVKMLIKWKGCEEADVVPAKLANERCPQLVIRFYEQRFQHNSCTHV' A
#
# COMPACT_ATOMS: atom_id res chain seq x y z
N MET A 1 -1.33 -23.76 10.97
CA MET A 1 -1.75 -23.36 9.62
C MET A 1 -1.91 -21.85 9.65
N LYS A 2 -0.93 -21.08 9.15
CA LYS A 2 -0.95 -19.61 9.23
C LYS A 2 -1.99 -19.11 8.22
N LYS A 3 -3.10 -18.56 8.70
CA LYS A 3 -4.18 -18.04 7.85
C LYS A 3 -3.62 -16.98 6.90
N GLN A 4 -4.01 -17.12 5.65
CA GLN A 4 -3.90 -16.12 4.60
C GLN A 4 -4.95 -15.01 4.88
N GLU A 5 -4.81 -14.28 5.99
CA GLU A 5 -5.81 -13.32 6.50
C GLU A 5 -5.71 -11.93 5.86
N ASN A 6 -4.80 -11.75 4.90
CA ASN A 6 -4.47 -10.41 4.39
C ASN A 6 -5.14 -10.08 3.03
N ILE A 7 -5.72 -11.07 2.34
CA ILE A 7 -6.27 -10.88 0.98
C ILE A 7 -7.79 -10.71 1.03
N ASP A 8 -8.48 -11.34 1.98
CA ASP A 8 -9.94 -11.28 2.08
C ASP A 8 -10.46 -9.87 2.41
N ASN A 9 -9.72 -9.10 3.20
CA ASN A 9 -10.03 -7.69 3.47
C ASN A 9 -9.95 -6.83 2.19
N ALA A 10 -9.03 -7.14 1.26
CA ALA A 10 -8.89 -6.41 0.00
C ALA A 10 -10.08 -6.61 -0.96
N GLU A 11 -10.79 -7.71 -0.83
CA GLU A 11 -11.98 -8.01 -1.63
C GLU A 11 -13.25 -7.45 -0.99
N ARG A 12 -13.33 -7.46 0.35
CA ARG A 12 -14.56 -7.18 1.11
C ARG A 12 -14.71 -5.76 1.64
N LEU A 13 -13.60 -5.06 1.87
CA LEU A 13 -13.61 -3.74 2.51
C LEU A 13 -13.14 -2.64 1.55
N GLU A 14 -13.66 -1.43 1.76
CA GLU A 14 -13.20 -0.27 1.01
C GLU A 14 -11.86 0.23 1.56
N PRO A 15 -10.84 0.42 0.72
CA PRO A 15 -9.57 0.97 1.16
C PRO A 15 -9.76 2.44 1.55
N GLN A 16 -9.32 2.79 2.76
CA GLN A 16 -9.40 4.14 3.29
C GLN A 16 -8.14 4.94 2.97
N GLU A 17 -6.96 4.39 3.27
CA GLU A 17 -5.68 5.07 3.10
C GLU A 17 -4.52 4.07 3.01
N ILE A 18 -3.47 4.41 2.25
CA ILE A 18 -2.21 3.67 2.27
C ILE A 18 -1.27 4.36 3.25
N VAL A 19 -1.02 3.70 4.38
CA VAL A 19 -0.19 4.27 5.46
C VAL A 19 1.30 4.07 5.22
N GLY A 20 1.67 3.09 4.39
CA GLY A 20 3.08 2.81 4.09
C GLY A 20 3.29 1.79 2.97
N ALA A 21 4.54 1.67 2.56
CA ALA A 21 5.00 0.63 1.64
C ALA A 21 6.35 0.10 2.12
N MET A 22 6.56 -1.20 2.00
CA MET A 22 7.83 -1.86 2.32
C MET A 22 8.27 -2.73 1.14
N ARG A 23 9.58 -2.73 0.89
CA ARG A 23 10.21 -3.65 -0.06
C ARG A 23 10.66 -4.90 0.70
N SER A 24 10.21 -6.06 0.24
CA SER A 24 10.63 -7.36 0.75
C SER A 24 11.99 -7.76 0.16
N ASN A 25 12.71 -8.68 0.81
CA ASN A 25 14.05 -9.12 0.38
C ASN A 25 14.07 -9.83 -0.98
N ASP A 26 12.91 -10.32 -1.43
CA ASP A 26 12.65 -10.89 -2.76
C ASP A 26 12.45 -9.81 -3.86
N GLY A 27 12.48 -8.53 -3.48
CA GLY A 27 12.24 -7.40 -4.38
C GLY A 27 10.77 -7.02 -4.53
N GLU A 28 9.84 -7.77 -3.92
CA GLU A 28 8.41 -7.47 -3.97
C GLU A 28 8.06 -6.26 -3.10
N VAL A 29 7.20 -5.38 -3.61
CA VAL A 29 6.67 -4.25 -2.83
C VAL A 29 5.34 -4.67 -2.22
N LYS A 30 5.21 -4.47 -0.92
CA LYS A 30 3.98 -4.67 -0.16
C LYS A 30 3.52 -3.34 0.41
N MET A 31 2.23 -3.07 0.33
CA MET A 31 1.61 -1.85 0.82
C MET A 31 0.82 -2.16 2.09
N LEU A 32 0.86 -1.23 3.03
CA LEU A 32 0.09 -1.29 4.26
C LEU A 32 -1.16 -0.41 4.05
N ILE A 33 -2.32 -1.05 3.94
CA ILE A 33 -3.61 -0.39 3.66
C ILE A 33 -4.46 -0.40 4.92
N LYS A 34 -4.96 0.77 5.30
CA LYS A 34 -6.02 0.91 6.29
C LYS A 34 -7.37 0.80 5.58
N TRP A 35 -8.23 -0.09 6.04
CA TRP A 35 -9.57 -0.29 5.51
C TRP A 35 -10.61 0.49 6.31
N LYS A 36 -11.70 0.92 5.66
CA LYS A 36 -12.80 1.58 6.38
C LYS A 36 -13.44 0.60 7.37
N GLY A 37 -13.60 1.05 8.62
CA GLY A 37 -14.18 0.23 9.68
C GLY A 37 -13.21 -0.75 10.34
N CYS A 38 -11.94 -0.77 9.91
CA CYS A 38 -10.86 -1.49 10.58
C CYS A 38 -9.90 -0.49 11.24
N GLU A 39 -9.55 -0.75 12.50
CA GLU A 39 -8.52 0.02 13.19
C GLU A 39 -7.11 -0.40 12.77
N GLU A 40 -6.95 -1.69 12.45
CA GLU A 40 -5.69 -2.28 12.01
C GLU A 40 -5.51 -2.13 10.49
N ALA A 41 -4.25 -2.01 10.07
CA ALA A 41 -3.87 -1.92 8.67
C ALA A 41 -3.27 -3.25 8.20
N ASP A 42 -3.63 -3.69 7.00
CA ASP A 42 -3.18 -4.96 6.44
C ASP A 42 -2.11 -4.79 5.39
N VAL A 43 -1.21 -5.77 5.35
CA VAL A 43 -0.16 -5.87 4.34
C VAL A 43 -0.70 -6.59 3.12
N VAL A 44 -0.88 -5.84 2.03
CA VAL A 44 -1.26 -6.36 0.72
C VAL A 44 -0.13 -6.24 -0.31
N PRO A 45 -0.04 -7.16 -1.28
CA PRO A 45 0.89 -7.01 -2.40
C PRO A 45 0.58 -5.75 -3.21
N ALA A 46 1.60 -4.98 -3.60
CA ALA A 46 1.41 -3.76 -4.39
C ALA A 46 0.67 -4.03 -5.71
N LYS A 47 0.88 -5.21 -6.32
CA LYS A 47 0.16 -5.63 -7.52
C LYS A 47 -1.37 -5.60 -7.32
N LEU A 48 -1.84 -6.18 -6.21
CA LEU A 48 -3.27 -6.20 -5.89
C LEU A 48 -3.81 -4.80 -5.56
N ALA A 49 -3.03 -3.98 -4.84
CA ALA A 49 -3.40 -2.60 -4.55
C ALA A 49 -3.55 -1.76 -5.82
N ASN A 50 -2.67 -1.95 -6.81
CA ASN A 50 -2.74 -1.27 -8.11
C ASN A 50 -4.01 -1.62 -8.88
N GLU A 51 -4.44 -2.88 -8.82
CA GLU A 51 -5.65 -3.35 -9.51
C GLU A 51 -6.93 -2.87 -8.80
N ARG A 52 -6.93 -2.87 -7.47
CA ARG A 52 -8.12 -2.57 -6.66
C ARG A 52 -8.35 -1.08 -6.44
N CYS A 53 -7.29 -0.32 -6.11
CA CYS A 53 -7.37 1.08 -5.72
C CYS A 53 -6.22 1.93 -6.31
N PRO A 54 -6.10 2.00 -7.65
CA PRO A 54 -4.99 2.69 -8.31
C PRO A 54 -4.87 4.17 -7.91
N GLN A 55 -5.99 4.86 -7.71
CA GLN A 55 -5.99 6.28 -7.33
C GLN A 55 -5.38 6.54 -5.95
N LEU A 56 -5.59 5.63 -4.99
CA LEU A 56 -4.99 5.72 -3.66
C LEU A 56 -3.49 5.45 -3.73
N VAL A 57 -3.09 4.47 -4.53
CA VAL A 57 -1.67 4.14 -4.75
C VAL A 57 -0.92 5.30 -5.39
N ILE A 58 -1.48 5.90 -6.43
CA ILE A 58 -0.88 7.05 -7.11
C ILE A 58 -0.69 8.20 -6.13
N ARG A 59 -1.75 8.57 -5.39
CA ARG A 59 -1.69 9.65 -4.38
C ARG A 59 -0.63 9.38 -3.31
N PHE A 60 -0.53 8.15 -2.83
CA PHE A 60 0.49 7.76 -1.87
C PHE A 60 1.90 8.02 -2.42
N TYR A 61 2.16 7.64 -3.67
CA TYR A 61 3.44 7.90 -4.31
C TYR A 61 3.68 9.39 -4.56
N GLU A 62 2.68 10.14 -5.01
CA GLU A 62 2.78 11.59 -5.24
C GLU A 62 3.09 12.35 -3.94
N GLN A 63 2.43 12.02 -2.83
CA GLN A 63 2.70 12.65 -1.54
C GLN A 63 4.08 12.32 -0.97
N ARG A 64 4.62 11.14 -1.32
CA ARG A 64 5.96 10.71 -0.91
C ARG A 64 7.03 11.08 -1.94
N PHE A 65 6.64 11.64 -3.09
CA PHE A 65 7.56 12.09 -4.12
C PHE A 65 8.21 13.41 -3.70
N GLN A 66 9.33 13.31 -2.98
CA GLN A 66 10.21 14.45 -2.78
C GLN A 66 10.97 14.66 -4.08
N HIS A 67 10.59 15.70 -4.83
CA HIS A 67 11.35 16.16 -5.99
C HIS A 67 12.73 16.58 -5.47
N ASN A 68 13.75 15.74 -5.65
CA ASN A 68 15.14 16.14 -5.40
C ASN A 68 15.52 17.17 -6.47
N SER A 69 15.06 18.42 -6.31
CA SER A 69 15.55 19.54 -7.07
C SER A 69 16.99 19.80 -6.63
N CYS A 70 17.92 19.19 -7.36
CA CYS A 70 19.30 19.59 -7.55
C CYS A 70 20.02 20.10 -6.28
N THR A 71 20.72 19.19 -5.59
CA THR A 71 21.89 19.58 -4.80
C THR A 71 22.93 20.12 -5.78
N HIS A 72 23.01 21.44 -5.88
CA HIS A 72 24.11 22.12 -6.58
C HIS A 72 25.40 21.76 -5.83
N VAL A 73 26.31 21.04 -6.52
CA VAL A 73 27.70 20.90 -6.09
C VAL A 73 28.51 22.11 -6.53
#